data_AF-A0A375I122-F1
#
_entry.id   AF-A0A375I122-F1
#
_cell.length_a   1.000
_cell.length_b   1.000
_cell.length_c   1.000
_cell.angle_alpha   90.00
_cell.angle_beta   90.00
_cell.angle_gamma   90.00
#
_symmetry.space_group_name_H-M   'P 1'
#
loop_
_entity.id
_entity.type
_entity.pdbx_description
1 polymer ?
#
loop_
_entity_poly.entity_id
_entity_poly.type
_entity_poly.pdbx_seq_one_letter_code
_entity_poly.pdbx_strand_id
1 'polypeptide(L)' 'MRSVKYEEVYLKAYDSVSHARRSIANYLTWYNQRRPHSSLADQTPDEAYFATLAAIKSAA' A
#
# COMPACT_ATOMS: atom_id res chain seq x y z
N MET A 1 -3.21 13.13 -1.51
CA MET A 1 -2.54 11.81 -1.49
C MET A 1 -1.06 12.02 -1.30
N ARG A 2 -0.43 11.27 -0.39
CA ARG A 2 1.03 11.22 -0.25
C ARG A 2 1.51 9.91 -0.85
N SER A 3 2.67 9.91 -1.51
CA SER A 3 3.19 8.73 -2.20
C SER A 3 4.34 8.09 -1.41
N VAL A 4 4.59 6.80 -1.66
CA VAL A 4 5.71 6.01 -1.09
C VAL A 4 7.03 6.78 -1.14
N LYS A 5 7.25 7.52 -2.23
CA LYS A 5 8.45 8.33 -2.43
C LYS A 5 8.69 9.33 -1.30
N TYR A 6 7.64 10.05 -0.89
CA TYR A 6 7.74 11.12 0.11
C TYR A 6 7.51 10.62 1.54
N GLU A 7 6.81 9.51 1.74
CA GLU A 7 6.52 8.97 3.09
C GLU A 7 7.55 7.92 3.56
N GLU A 8 8.28 7.28 2.64
CA GLU A 8 9.21 6.20 2.95
C GLU A 8 10.62 6.45 2.38
N VAL A 9 10.73 6.68 1.07
CA VAL A 9 12.03 6.67 0.38
C VAL A 9 12.87 7.92 0.65
N TYR A 10 12.29 9.11 0.53
CA TYR A 10 13.04 10.37 0.70
C TYR A 10 13.32 10.72 2.17
N LEU A 11 12.63 10.08 3.12
CA LEU A 11 12.80 10.35 4.55
C LEU A 11 13.82 9.44 5.22
N LYS A 12 14.26 8.38 4.55
CA LYS A 12 15.11 7.34 5.16
C LYS A 12 16.44 7.23 4.45
N ALA A 13 17.50 7.17 5.24
CA ALA A 13 18.80 6.70 4.78
C ALA A 13 18.84 5.18 4.98
N TYR A 14 19.03 4.43 3.90
CA TYR A 14 19.18 2.98 3.96
C TYR A 14 20.65 2.59 3.99
N ASP A 15 21.04 1.75 4.94
CA ASP A 15 22.43 1.27 5.05
C ASP A 15 22.81 0.27 3.96
N SER A 16 21.80 -0.40 3.36
CA SER A 16 22.00 -1.37 2.29
C SER A 16 20.72 -1.56 1.47
N VAL A 17 20.84 -2.17 0.29
CA VAL A 17 19.70 -2.59 -0.53
C VAL A 17 18.79 -3.55 0.23
N SER A 18 19.35 -4.48 1.00
CA SER A 18 18.57 -5.41 1.82
C SER A 18 17.75 -4.70 2.90
N HIS A 19 18.34 -3.67 3.53
CA HIS A 19 17.63 -2.83 4.49
C HIS A 19 16.49 -2.07 3.80
N ALA A 20 16.77 -1.44 2.65
CA ALA A 20 15.74 -0.74 1.86
C ALA A 20 14.56 -1.65 1.49
N ARG A 21 14.84 -2.85 0.99
CA ARG A 21 13.79 -3.82 0.63
C ARG A 21 12.88 -4.17 1.80
N ARG A 22 13.46 -4.39 2.99
CA ARG A 22 12.68 -4.72 4.19
C ARG A 22 11.84 -3.53 4.66
N SER A 23 12.42 -2.34 4.68
CA SER A 23 11.71 -1.12 5.09
C SER A 23 10.54 -0.81 4.15
N ILE A 24 10.78 -0.84 2.83
CA ILE A 24 9.75 -0.61 1.82
C ILE A 24 8.66 -1.69 1.87
N ALA A 25 9.02 -2.96 2.06
CA ALA A 25 8.04 -4.04 2.19
C ALA A 25 7.10 -3.79 3.40
N ASN A 26 7.67 -3.44 4.56
CA ASN A 26 6.89 -3.12 5.75
C ASN A 26 5.96 -1.92 5.52
N TYR A 27 6.46 -0.88 4.84
CA TYR A 27 5.65 0.29 4.47
C TYR A 27 4.48 -0.10 3.57
N LEU A 28 4.72 -0.91 2.53
CA LEU A 28 3.67 -1.34 1.60
C LEU A 28 2.63 -2.23 2.28
N THR A 29 3.03 -3.12 3.19
CA THR A 29 2.09 -3.90 4.00
C THR A 29 1.16 -2.98 4.80
N TRP A 30 1.71 -1.98 5.48
CA TRP A 30 0.88 -1.02 6.21
C TRP A 30 -0.01 -0.18 5.29
N TYR A 31 0.53 0.34 4.19
CA TYR A 31 -0.18 1.16 3.22
C TYR A 31 -1.39 0.41 2.62
N ASN A 32 -1.21 -0.87 2.28
CA ASN A 32 -2.24 -1.68 1.66
C ASN A 32 -3.29 -2.19 2.64
N GLN A 33 -2.92 -2.50 3.88
CA GLN A 33 -3.80 -3.21 4.82
C GLN A 33 -4.42 -2.33 5.90
N ARG A 34 -3.87 -1.13 6.17
CA ARG A 34 -4.23 -0.35 7.35
C ARG A 34 -4.52 1.12 7.07
N ARG A 35 -4.07 1.66 5.95
CA ARG A 35 -4.22 3.08 5.63
C ARG A 35 -5.54 3.32 4.88
N PRO A 36 -6.52 4.01 5.48
CA PRO A 36 -7.73 4.41 4.76
C PRO A 36 -7.38 5.47 3.71
N HIS A 37 -8.01 5.39 2.55
CA HIS A 37 -7.82 6.33 1.46
C HIS A 37 -9.15 7.00 1.10
N SER A 38 -9.20 8.34 1.19
CA SER A 38 -10.41 9.10 0.86
C SER A 38 -10.88 8.91 -0.59
N SER A 39 -9.95 8.67 -1.53
CA SER A 39 -10.29 8.31 -2.91
C SER A 39 -10.91 6.92 -3.07
N LEU A 40 -10.82 6.08 -2.04
CA LEU A 40 -11.40 4.75 -1.94
C LEU A 40 -12.54 4.72 -0.92
N ALA A 41 -13.24 5.85 -0.70
CA ALA A 41 -14.31 5.96 0.30
C ALA A 41 -13.86 5.48 1.70
N ASP A 42 -12.65 5.88 2.10
CA ASP A 42 -11.98 5.52 3.35
C ASP A 42 -11.67 4.03 3.54
N GLN A 43 -11.78 3.22 2.47
CA GLN A 43 -11.27 1.85 2.44
C GLN A 43 -9.76 1.83 2.27
N THR A 44 -9.17 0.70 2.68
CA THR A 44 -7.80 0.35 2.37
C THR A 44 -7.67 -0.16 0.92
N PRO A 45 -6.47 -0.09 0.32
CA PRO A 45 -6.26 -0.60 -1.03
C PRO A 45 -6.58 -2.10 -1.16
N ASP A 46 -6.25 -2.91 -0.14
CA ASP A 46 -6.57 -4.34 -0.15
C ASP A 46 -8.09 -4.57 -0.15
N GLU A 47 -8.85 -3.87 0.70
CA GLU A 47 -10.31 -3.98 0.73
C GLU A 47 -10.93 -3.65 -0.62
N ALA A 48 -10.53 -2.53 -1.23
CA ALA A 48 -11.04 -2.10 -2.53
C ALA A 48 -10.69 -3.12 -3.64
N TYR A 49 -9.46 -3.62 -3.66
CA TYR A 49 -9.01 -4.60 -4.66
C TYR A 49 -9.75 -5.93 -4.53
N PHE A 50 -9.84 -6.49 -3.33
CA PHE A 50 -10.47 -7.79 -3.12
C PHE A 50 -11.99 -7.75 -3.31
N ALA A 51 -12.66 -6.65 -2.92
CA ALA A 51 -14.07 -6.44 -3.23
C ALA A 51 -14.32 -6.43 -4.75
N THR A 52 -13.49 -5.69 -5.49
CA THR A 52 -13.59 -5.62 -6.96
C THR A 52 -13.30 -6.98 -7.61
N LEU A 53 -12.27 -7.70 -7.13
CA LEU A 53 -11.92 -9.02 -7.63
C LEU A 53 -13.04 -10.05 -7.42
N ALA A 54 -13.72 -10.01 -6.26
CA ALA A 54 -14.86 -10.86 -5.99
C ALA A 54 -16.02 -10.56 -6.96
N ALA A 55 -16.33 -9.28 -7.19
CA ALA A 55 -17.37 -8.87 -8.13
C ALA A 55 -17.10 -9.34 -9.56
N ILE A 56 -15.85 -9.25 -10.03
CA ILE A 56 -15.44 -9.75 -11.35
C ILE A 56 -15.65 -11.27 -11.46
N LYS A 57 -15.29 -12.03 -10.41
CA LYS A 57 -15.48 -13.49 -10.39
C LYS A 57 -16.96 -13.90 -10.39
N SER A 58 -17.84 -13.11 -9.78
CA SER A 58 -19.28 -13.37 -9.75
C SER A 58 -20.01 -13.02 -11.05
N ALA A 59 -19.39 -12.23 -11.93
CA ALA A 59 -19.95 -11.81 -13.21
C ALA A 59 -19.53 -12.69 -14.41
N ALA A 60 -18.74 -13.74 -14.16
CA ALA A 60 -18.20 -14.67 -15.15
C ALA A 60 -18.94 -16.01 -15.18
#